data_AF-A0A9N7MJJ2-F1
#
_entry.id   AF-A0A9N7MJJ2-F1
#
_cell.length_a   1.000
_cell.length_b   1.000
_cell.length_c   1.000
_cell.angle_alpha   90.00
_cell.angle_beta   90.00
_cell.angle_gamma   90.00
#
_symmetry.space_group_name_H-M   'P 1'
#
loop_
_entity.id
_entity.type
_entity.pdbx_description
1 polymer ?
#
loop_
_entity_poly.entity_id
_entity_poly.type
_entity_poly.pdbx_seq_one_letter_code
_entity_poly.pdbx_strand_id
1 'polypeptide(L)'
;VEWLCIKKIMLQMGFHIDFVQLIMICISTTSFSFKINGEVSGYVIPSRGIRQGDPLSPYLFLVVAEILSALVNHATQTGHITGLKISPNGPAFSHLLFADDSLFFCKATVDQALSILSVLDKYHLFTGQCVNWSKSSIFFSRKTPVILQNRICAT
;
A
#
# COMPACT_ATOMS: atom_id res chain seq x y z
N VAL A 1 -9.56 3.91 -0.17
CA VAL A 1 -9.32 3.11 -1.39
C VAL A 1 -10.29 3.59 -2.46
N GLU A 2 -9.77 4.17 -3.52
CA GLU A 2 -10.56 4.60 -4.66
C GLU A 2 -11.12 3.39 -5.42
N TRP A 3 -12.43 3.34 -5.67
CA TRP A 3 -13.03 2.21 -6.38
C TRP A 3 -12.59 2.13 -7.85
N LEU A 4 -12.34 3.27 -8.48
CA LEU A 4 -11.82 3.31 -9.84
C LEU A 4 -10.44 2.63 -9.94
N CYS A 5 -9.62 2.72 -8.90
CA CYS A 5 -8.35 2.02 -8.80
C CYS A 5 -8.57 0.49 -8.84
N ILE A 6 -9.46 -0.03 -7.98
CA ILE A 6 -9.81 -1.47 -7.94
C ILE A 6 -10.26 -1.95 -9.32
N LYS A 7 -11.18 -1.22 -9.97
CA LYS A 7 -11.65 -1.55 -11.32
C LYS A 7 -10.49 -1.67 -12.32
N LYS A 8 -9.62 -0.65 -12.34
CA LYS A 8 -8.50 -0.57 -13.28
C LYS A 8 -7.52 -1.71 -13.06
N ILE A 9 -7.10 -1.97 -11.82
CA ILE A 9 -6.10 -3.00 -11.53
C ILE A 9 -6.64 -4.40 -11.82
N MET A 10 -7.91 -4.69 -11.48
CA MET A 10 -8.51 -5.98 -11.81
C MET A 10 -8.55 -6.23 -13.33
N LEU A 11 -8.92 -5.21 -14.12
CA LEU A 11 -8.89 -5.34 -15.58
C LEU A 11 -7.46 -5.55 -16.10
N GLN A 12 -6.46 -4.85 -15.54
CA GLN A 12 -5.05 -5.03 -15.91
C GLN A 12 -4.51 -6.41 -15.53
N MET A 13 -4.98 -6.99 -14.42
CA MET A 13 -4.65 -8.36 -14.01
C MET A 13 -5.35 -9.43 -14.86
N GLY A 14 -6.22 -9.05 -15.80
CA GLY A 14 -6.90 -9.96 -16.72
C GLY A 14 -8.19 -10.57 -16.19
N PHE A 15 -8.79 -10.02 -15.12
CA PHE A 15 -10.11 -10.46 -14.67
C PHE A 15 -11.17 -10.16 -15.73
N HIS A 16 -12.11 -11.09 -15.92
CA HIS A 16 -13.21 -10.92 -16.87
C HIS A 16 -14.07 -9.70 -16.54
N ILE A 17 -14.48 -8.95 -17.56
CA ILE A 17 -15.22 -7.69 -17.39
C ILE A 17 -16.48 -7.85 -16.54
N ASP A 18 -17.24 -8.93 -16.75
CA ASP A 18 -18.47 -9.20 -16.00
C ASP A 18 -18.19 -9.44 -14.51
N PHE A 19 -17.10 -10.14 -14.19
CA PHE A 19 -16.69 -10.34 -12.80
C PHE A 19 -16.30 -9.02 -12.16
N VAL A 20 -15.52 -8.19 -12.86
CA VAL A 20 -15.18 -6.85 -12.37
C VAL A 20 -16.43 -6.01 -12.14
N GLN A 21 -17.42 -6.05 -13.04
CA GLN A 21 -18.68 -5.34 -12.85
C GLN A 21 -19.44 -5.80 -11.62
N LEU A 22 -19.52 -7.11 -11.35
CA LEU A 22 -20.14 -7.66 -10.14
C LEU A 22 -19.45 -7.11 -8.88
N ILE A 23 -18.12 -7.12 -8.84
CA ILE A 23 -17.35 -6.55 -7.74
C ILE A 23 -17.65 -5.06 -7.55
N MET A 24 -17.70 -4.29 -8.66
CA MET A 24 -18.02 -2.86 -8.60
C MET A 24 -19.40 -2.61 -8.00
N ILE A 25 -20.41 -3.39 -8.39
CA ILE A 25 -21.76 -3.31 -7.80
C ILE A 25 -21.67 -3.61 -6.29
N CYS A 26 -21.03 -4.70 -5.90
CA CYS A 26 -20.90 -5.11 -4.49
C CYS A 26 -20.32 -4.01 -3.60
N ILE A 27 -19.31 -3.26 -4.08
CA ILE A 27 -18.69 -2.21 -3.28
C ILE A 27 -19.44 -0.87 -3.37
N SER A 28 -20.03 -0.54 -4.53
CA SER A 28 -20.57 0.80 -4.80
C SER A 28 -22.02 1.03 -4.38
N THR A 29 -22.81 -0.04 -4.21
CA THR A 29 -24.24 0.08 -3.85
C THR A 29 -24.49 -0.05 -2.34
N THR A 30 -23.43 -0.14 -1.54
CA THR A 30 -23.56 -0.24 -0.08
C THR A 30 -23.94 1.11 0.52
N SER A 31 -24.67 1.08 1.63
CA SER A 31 -24.97 2.26 2.45
C SER A 31 -24.73 1.92 3.92
N PHE A 32 -24.34 2.91 4.71
CA PHE A 32 -24.06 2.74 6.12
C PHE A 32 -24.91 3.67 6.99
N SER A 33 -25.31 3.16 8.15
CA SER A 33 -25.84 3.95 9.26
C SER A 33 -25.04 3.61 10.51
N PHE A 34 -24.96 4.54 11.46
CA PHE A 34 -24.18 4.38 12.67
C PHE A 34 -25.09 4.03 13.84
N LYS A 35 -24.71 3.05 14.65
CA LYS A 35 -25.40 2.78 15.91
C LYS A 35 -24.71 3.56 17.03
N ILE A 36 -25.33 4.65 17.49
CA ILE A 36 -24.80 5.55 18.51
C ILE A 36 -25.72 5.45 19.74
N ASN A 37 -25.18 5.03 20.88
CA ASN A 37 -25.94 4.86 22.14
C ASN A 37 -27.20 3.98 22.00
N GLY A 38 -27.17 2.98 21.12
CA GLY A 38 -28.30 2.08 20.89
C GLY A 38 -29.24 2.50 19.77
N GLU A 39 -29.21 3.76 19.35
CA GLU A 39 -30.04 4.29 18.27
C GLU A 39 -29.29 4.28 16.93
N VAL A 40 -30.03 4.01 15.85
CA VAL A 40 -29.49 4.06 14.48
C VAL A 40 -29.62 5.50 13.98
N SER A 41 -28.47 6.11 13.70
CA SER A 41 -28.34 7.50 13.30
C SER A 41 -27.50 7.65 12.04
N GLY A 42 -27.88 8.61 11.21
CA GLY A 42 -27.19 8.94 9.96
C GLY A 42 -27.46 7.93 8.83
N TYR A 43 -27.21 8.40 7.61
CA TYR A 43 -27.27 7.59 6.39
C TYR A 43 -26.17 8.09 5.46
N VAL A 44 -25.20 7.23 5.18
CA VAL A 44 -24.02 7.54 4.39
C VAL A 44 -23.97 6.62 3.19
N ILE A 45 -23.92 7.22 2.01
CA ILE A 45 -23.55 6.53 0.78
C ILE A 45 -22.05 6.75 0.60
N PRO A 46 -21.21 5.71 0.74
CA PRO A 46 -19.78 5.81 0.51
C PRO A 46 -19.50 6.14 -0.96
N SER A 47 -18.42 6.87 -1.21
CA SER A 47 -17.87 7.08 -2.56
C SER A 47 -16.55 6.36 -2.80
N ARG A 48 -15.96 5.80 -1.72
CA ARG A 48 -14.68 5.10 -1.67
C ARG A 48 -14.60 4.23 -0.42
N GLY A 49 -13.59 3.37 -0.39
CA GLY A 49 -13.32 2.46 0.73
C GLY A 49 -13.95 1.09 0.54
N ILE A 50 -13.50 0.12 1.32
CA ILE A 50 -13.99 -1.25 1.26
C ILE A 50 -14.51 -1.60 2.67
N ARG A 51 -15.63 -2.31 2.75
CA ARG A 51 -16.32 -2.56 4.01
C ARG A 51 -15.51 -3.48 4.92
N GLN A 52 -15.19 -3.03 6.13
CA GLN A 52 -14.57 -3.91 7.13
C GLN A 52 -15.58 -4.98 7.61
N GLY A 53 -15.10 -6.22 7.76
CA GLY A 53 -15.94 -7.36 8.14
C GLY A 53 -16.71 -8.01 6.99
N ASP A 54 -16.57 -7.50 5.76
CA ASP A 54 -17.07 -8.17 4.55
C ASP A 54 -16.05 -9.24 4.10
N PRO A 55 -16.47 -10.50 3.85
CA PRO A 55 -15.59 -11.58 3.40
C PRO A 55 -14.81 -11.29 2.11
N LEU A 56 -15.30 -10.40 1.25
CA LEU A 56 -14.65 -10.04 0.00
C LEU A 56 -13.51 -9.02 0.21
N SER A 57 -13.62 -8.19 1.25
CA SER A 57 -12.72 -7.06 1.47
C SER A 57 -11.25 -7.41 1.61
N PRO A 58 -10.85 -8.50 2.30
CA PRO A 58 -9.44 -8.89 2.38
C PRO A 58 -8.83 -9.15 1.00
N TYR A 59 -9.58 -9.77 0.08
CA TYR A 59 -9.10 -10.07 -1.27
C TYR A 59 -8.96 -8.82 -2.13
N LEU A 60 -9.94 -7.91 -2.05
CA LEU A 60 -9.86 -6.62 -2.74
C LEU A 60 -8.71 -5.75 -2.20
N PHE A 61 -8.42 -5.87 -0.90
CA PHE A 61 -7.26 -5.21 -0.31
C PHE A 61 -5.95 -5.77 -0.86
N LEU A 62 -5.82 -7.10 -1.02
CA LEU A 62 -4.64 -7.72 -1.66
C LEU A 62 -4.45 -7.24 -3.11
N VAL A 63 -5.54 -7.16 -3.88
CA VAL A 63 -5.51 -6.65 -5.26
C VAL A 63 -4.98 -5.21 -5.32
N VAL A 64 -5.30 -4.37 -4.34
CA VAL A 64 -4.79 -3.00 -4.26
C VAL A 64 -3.34 -2.98 -3.77
N ALA A 65 -2.98 -3.82 -2.79
CA ALA A 65 -1.62 -3.95 -2.27
C ALA A 65 -0.60 -4.39 -3.34
N GLU A 66 -1.04 -5.16 -4.34
CA GLU A 66 -0.22 -5.55 -5.49
C GLU A 66 0.35 -4.32 -6.23
N ILE A 67 -0.38 -3.20 -6.26
CA ILE A 67 0.09 -1.95 -6.89
C ILE A 67 1.35 -1.43 -6.18
N LEU A 68 1.35 -1.48 -4.84
CA LEU A 68 2.52 -1.09 -4.06
C LEU A 68 3.70 -2.02 -4.33
N SER A 69 3.46 -3.34 -4.35
CA SER A 69 4.49 -4.34 -4.68
C SER A 69 5.08 -4.08 -6.07
N ALA A 70 4.23 -3.87 -7.08
CA ALA A 70 4.64 -3.58 -8.44
C ALA A 70 5.48 -2.31 -8.55
N LEU A 71 5.12 -1.23 -7.83
CA LEU A 71 5.89 0.02 -7.80
C LEU A 71 7.27 -0.17 -7.17
N VAL A 72 7.35 -0.89 -6.04
CA VAL A 72 8.64 -1.19 -5.38
C VAL A 72 9.50 -2.10 -6.25
N ASN A 73 8.90 -3.11 -6.88
CA ASN A 73 9.59 -4.02 -7.79
C ASN A 73 10.16 -3.28 -9.00
N HIS A 74 9.40 -2.36 -9.59
CA HIS A 74 9.88 -1.52 -10.67
C HIS A 74 11.06 -0.64 -10.24
N ALA A 75 10.98 0.02 -9.08
CA ALA A 75 12.08 0.80 -8.52
C ALA A 75 13.32 -0.07 -8.19
N THR A 76 13.11 -1.34 -7.84
CA THR A 76 14.20 -2.30 -7.61
C THR A 76 14.87 -2.71 -8.93
N GLN A 77 14.09 -3.04 -9.96
CA GLN A 77 14.58 -3.45 -11.28
C GLN A 77 15.35 -2.32 -12.00
N THR A 78 14.95 -1.08 -11.76
CA THR A 78 15.61 0.13 -12.31
C THR A 78 16.81 0.60 -11.47
N GLY A 79 17.13 -0.08 -10.37
CA GLY A 79 18.29 0.23 -9.52
C GLY A 79 18.09 1.40 -8.55
N HIS A 80 16.90 2.00 -8.50
CA HIS A 80 16.57 3.06 -7.54
C HIS A 80 16.40 2.56 -6.10
N ILE A 81 16.05 1.28 -5.92
CA ILE A 81 15.99 0.62 -4.62
C ILE A 81 16.88 -0.62 -4.66
N THR A 82 17.75 -0.78 -3.65
CA THR A 82 18.52 -2.01 -3.46
C THR A 82 17.92 -2.81 -2.30
N GLY A 83 17.27 -3.92 -2.61
CA GLY A 83 16.69 -4.82 -1.60
C GLY A 83 17.74 -5.49 -0.69
N LEU A 84 17.25 -6.14 0.36
CA LEU A 84 18.05 -6.89 1.32
C LEU A 84 18.33 -8.31 0.83
N LYS A 85 19.57 -8.78 0.96
CA LYS A 85 19.97 -10.18 0.78
C LYS A 85 20.41 -10.76 2.12
N ILE A 86 19.87 -11.93 2.47
CA ILE A 86 20.26 -12.66 3.70
C ILE A 86 21.52 -13.50 3.48
N SER A 87 21.74 -13.98 2.25
CA SER A 87 22.94 -14.74 1.88
C SER A 87 23.50 -14.24 0.54
N PRO A 88 24.81 -14.44 0.26
CA PRO A 88 25.43 -13.96 -0.98
C PRO A 88 24.72 -14.44 -2.25
N ASN A 89 24.24 -15.69 -2.23
CA ASN A 89 23.55 -16.34 -3.35
C ASN A 89 22.03 -16.38 -3.17
N GLY A 90 21.50 -15.74 -2.12
CA GLY A 90 20.06 -15.72 -1.83
C GLY A 90 19.31 -14.69 -2.66
N PRO A 91 17.98 -14.83 -2.77
CA PRO A 91 17.15 -13.81 -3.39
C PRO A 91 17.25 -12.50 -2.60
N ALA A 92 17.19 -11.39 -3.32
CA ALA A 92 16.98 -10.09 -2.70
C ALA A 92 15.47 -9.87 -2.53
N PHE A 93 15.05 -9.33 -1.40
CA PHE A 93 13.68 -8.85 -1.20
C PHE A 93 13.70 -7.38 -0.78
N SER A 94 12.79 -6.60 -1.35
CA SER A 94 12.71 -5.15 -1.14
C SER A 94 11.60 -4.75 -0.17
N HIS A 95 10.64 -5.62 0.07
CA HIS A 95 9.50 -5.32 0.94
C HIS A 95 8.83 -6.61 1.48
N LEU A 96 8.13 -6.47 2.59
CA LEU A 96 7.23 -7.46 3.17
C LEU A 96 5.90 -6.76 3.50
N LEU A 97 4.80 -7.30 3.01
CA LEU A 97 3.46 -6.75 3.24
C LEU A 97 2.64 -7.76 4.04
N PHE A 98 1.99 -7.30 5.10
CA PHE A 98 1.08 -8.12 5.89
C PHE A 98 -0.09 -7.25 6.37
N ALA A 99 -1.26 -7.45 5.75
CA ALA A 99 -2.44 -6.61 6.01
C ALA A 99 -2.08 -5.11 5.91
N ASP A 100 -2.26 -4.36 7.00
CA ASP A 100 -1.95 -2.92 7.09
C ASP A 100 -0.48 -2.61 7.43
N ASP A 101 0.31 -3.62 7.84
CA ASP A 101 1.73 -3.45 8.14
C ASP A 101 2.60 -3.70 6.90
N SER A 102 3.51 -2.77 6.63
CA SER A 102 4.44 -2.82 5.50
C SER A 102 5.86 -2.53 5.95
N LEU A 103 6.79 -3.42 5.60
CA LEU A 103 8.22 -3.21 5.79
C LEU A 103 8.90 -3.03 4.43
N PHE A 104 9.78 -2.03 4.34
CA PHE A 104 10.58 -1.78 3.15
C PHE A 104 12.07 -1.86 3.48
N PHE A 105 12.84 -2.42 2.56
CA PHE A 105 14.27 -2.62 2.70
C PHE A 105 15.00 -1.90 1.57
N CYS A 106 15.92 -1.03 1.95
CA CYS A 106 16.78 -0.31 1.02
C CYS A 106 18.18 -0.11 1.61
N LYS A 107 19.14 0.30 0.77
CA LYS A 107 20.45 0.73 1.25
C LYS A 107 20.30 2.08 1.96
N ALA A 108 20.96 2.23 3.11
CA ALA A 108 20.96 3.47 3.89
C ALA A 108 21.65 4.61 3.12
N THR A 109 20.90 5.29 2.26
CA THR A 109 21.30 6.44 1.44
C THR A 109 20.09 7.36 1.30
N VAL A 110 20.35 8.66 1.14
CA VAL A 110 19.30 9.67 0.96
C VAL A 110 18.48 9.38 -0.30
N ASP A 111 19.15 9.03 -1.41
CA ASP A 111 18.49 8.79 -2.71
C ASP A 111 17.51 7.61 -2.67
N GLN A 112 17.88 6.51 -2.01
CA GLN A 112 16.97 5.36 -1.89
C GLN A 112 15.83 5.61 -0.91
N ALA A 113 16.05 6.40 0.14
CA ALA A 113 14.97 6.85 1.02
C ALA A 113 13.95 7.71 0.27
N LEU A 114 14.43 8.69 -0.51
CA LEU A 114 13.58 9.49 -1.40
C LEU A 114 12.87 8.63 -2.46
N SER A 115 13.51 7.57 -2.94
CA SER A 115 12.90 6.63 -3.88
C SER A 115 11.72 5.86 -3.25
N ILE A 116 11.85 5.44 -1.98
CA ILE A 116 10.74 4.84 -1.21
C ILE A 116 9.60 5.85 -1.04
N LEU A 117 9.89 7.09 -0.64
CA LEU A 117 8.89 8.14 -0.51
C LEU A 117 8.15 8.39 -1.84
N SER A 118 8.89 8.45 -2.96
CA SER A 118 8.29 8.59 -4.29
C SER A 118 7.38 7.42 -4.66
N VAL A 119 7.72 6.19 -4.27
CA VAL A 119 6.85 5.02 -4.46
C VAL A 119 5.57 5.16 -3.64
N LEU A 120 5.68 5.55 -2.37
CA LEU A 120 4.54 5.75 -1.48
C LEU A 120 3.62 6.88 -1.97
N ASP A 121 4.18 7.97 -2.50
CA ASP A 121 3.41 9.06 -3.09
C ASP A 121 2.65 8.63 -4.35
N LYS A 122 3.30 7.88 -5.25
CA LYS A 122 2.63 7.31 -6.44
C LYS A 122 1.51 6.36 -6.04
N TYR A 123 1.75 5.52 -5.05
CA TYR A 123 0.75 4.61 -4.50
C TYR A 123 -0.44 5.37 -3.90
N HIS A 124 -0.17 6.43 -3.13
CA HIS A 124 -1.19 7.30 -2.57
C HIS A 124 -2.04 7.95 -3.66
N LEU A 125 -1.40 8.55 -4.67
CA LEU A 125 -2.09 9.23 -5.76
C LEU A 125 -3.04 8.29 -6.53
N PHE A 126 -2.65 7.03 -6.70
CA PHE A 126 -3.45 6.07 -7.46
C PHE A 126 -4.55 5.39 -6.63
N THR A 127 -4.25 5.01 -5.38
CA THR A 127 -5.16 4.22 -4.53
C THR A 127 -5.99 5.06 -3.56
N GLY A 128 -5.56 6.30 -3.31
CA GLY A 128 -6.08 7.17 -2.26
C GLY A 128 -5.76 6.69 -0.85
N GLN A 129 -4.91 5.67 -0.65
CA GLN A 129 -4.44 5.27 0.68
C GLN A 129 -3.32 6.21 1.15
N CYS A 130 -3.34 6.61 2.42
CA CYS A 130 -2.33 7.51 2.99
C CYS A 130 -1.45 6.75 3.96
N VAL A 131 -0.15 7.08 4.00
CA VAL A 131 0.77 6.57 5.01
C VAL A 131 0.44 7.19 6.36
N ASN A 132 0.45 6.37 7.41
CA ASN A 132 0.33 6.87 8.77
C ASN A 132 1.73 7.15 9.33
N TRP A 133 2.19 8.40 9.19
CA TRP A 133 3.52 8.82 9.62
C TRP A 133 3.74 8.70 11.13
N SER A 134 2.70 8.84 11.96
CA SER A 134 2.84 8.71 13.42
C SER A 134 3.04 7.27 13.88
N LYS A 135 2.68 6.30 13.03
CA LYS A 135 2.92 4.86 13.26
C LYS A 135 4.08 4.32 12.43
N SER A 136 4.68 5.14 11.58
CA SER A 136 5.80 4.74 10.72
C SER A 136 7.12 4.98 11.44
N SER A 137 8.09 4.12 11.20
CA SER A 137 9.43 4.25 11.79
C SER A 137 10.49 3.74 10.82
N ILE A 138 11.71 4.24 11.00
CA ILE A 138 12.88 3.81 10.23
C ILE A 138 13.91 3.21 11.17
N PHE A 139 14.54 2.12 10.73
CA PHE A 139 15.58 1.42 11.47
C PHE A 139 16.85 1.36 10.63
N PHE A 140 18.00 1.56 11.30
CA PHE A 140 19.30 1.57 10.65
C PHE A 140 20.16 0.41 11.14
N SER A 141 21.04 -0.08 10.26
CA SER A 141 22.09 -1.02 10.65
C SER A 141 23.05 -0.37 11.66
N ARG A 142 23.66 -1.18 12.55
CA ARG A 142 24.62 -0.69 13.56
C ARG A 142 25.80 0.09 12.98
N LYS A 143 26.13 -0.12 11.70
CA LYS A 143 27.27 0.51 11.03
C LYS A 143 26.90 1.80 10.27
N THR A 144 25.63 2.20 10.28
CA THR A 144 25.19 3.43 9.60
C THR A 144 25.62 4.66 10.43
N PRO A 145 26.44 5.59 9.89
CA PRO A 145 26.87 6.77 10.63
C PRO A 145 25.70 7.66 11.06
N VAL A 146 25.73 8.20 12.29
CA VAL A 146 24.65 9.05 12.84
C VAL A 146 24.31 10.24 11.94
N ILE A 147 25.33 10.88 11.35
CA ILE A 147 25.14 11.99 10.41
C ILE A 147 24.30 11.55 9.20
N LEU A 148 24.52 10.34 8.68
CA LEU A 148 23.75 9.81 7.56
C LEU A 148 22.33 9.45 7.98
N GLN A 149 22.14 8.91 9.18
CA GLN A 149 20.80 8.64 9.75
C GLN A 149 19.98 9.93 9.83
N ASN A 150 20.56 10.99 10.40
CA ASN A 150 19.89 12.29 10.52
C ASN A 150 19.52 12.88 9.16
N ARG A 151 20.39 12.74 8.15
CA ARG A 151 20.10 13.19 6.78
C ARG A 151 18.95 12.42 6.14
N ILE A 152 18.88 11.11 6.37
CA ILE A 152 17.79 10.27 5.86
C ILE A 152 16.48 10.58 6.59
N CYS A 153 16.49 10.80 7.91
CA CYS A 153 15.28 11.15 8.65
C CYS A 153 14.76 12.56 8.35
N ALA A 154 15.57 13.40 7.70
CA ALA A 154 15.21 14.77 7.35
C ALA A 154 14.66 14.92 5.91
N THR A 155 14.64 13.85 5.11
CA THR A 155 13.95 13.82 3.81
C THR A 155 12.44 13.71 4.00
#